data_AF-A0A7C7T4I6-F1
#
_entry.id   AF-A0A7C7T4I6-F1
#
_cell.length_a   1.000
_cell.length_b   1.000
_cell.length_c   1.000
_cell.angle_alpha   90.00
_cell.angle_beta   90.00
_cell.angle_gamma   90.00
#
_symmetry.space_group_name_H-M   'P 1'
#
loop_
_entity.id
_entity.type
_entity.pdbx_description
1 polymer ?
#
loop_
_entity_poly.entity_id
_entity_poly.type
_entity_poly.pdbx_seq_one_letter_code
_entity_poly.pdbx_strand_id
1 'polypeptide(L)' 'MPDSSISKFFEKTLKERLGLIADFSGLSKDELKIIEDATGGISFDKADGMIENAIGTFSLPLGIATNF' A
#
# COMPACT_ATOMS: atom_id res chain seq x y z
N MET A 1 -11.65 -18.05 -4.72
CA MET A 1 -10.86 -16.80 -4.73
C MET A 1 -11.82 -15.66 -5.00
N PRO A 2 -11.66 -14.50 -4.34
CA PRO A 2 -12.51 -13.35 -4.59
C PRO A 2 -12.33 -12.84 -6.02
N ASP A 3 -13.41 -12.37 -6.63
CA ASP A 3 -13.43 -11.82 -7.99
C ASP A 3 -12.70 -10.47 -8.02
N SER A 4 -11.59 -10.39 -8.76
CA SER A 4 -10.74 -9.19 -8.85
C SER A 4 -11.23 -8.17 -9.88
N SER A 5 -12.39 -8.39 -10.49
CA SER A 5 -13.02 -7.44 -11.40
C SER A 5 -13.66 -6.27 -10.63
N ILE A 6 -12.93 -5.16 -10.56
CA ILE A 6 -13.37 -3.95 -9.85
C ILE A 6 -13.64 -2.84 -10.87
N SER A 7 -14.91 -2.64 -11.19
CA SER A 7 -15.34 -1.63 -12.16
C SER A 7 -14.84 -0.23 -11.77
N LYS A 8 -14.27 0.47 -12.76
CA LYS A 8 -13.83 1.87 -12.65
C LYS A 8 -12.94 2.14 -11.44
N PHE A 9 -12.07 1.19 -11.06
CA PHE A 9 -11.20 1.32 -9.89
C PHE A 9 -10.32 2.59 -9.92
N PHE A 10 -9.83 2.96 -11.10
CA PHE A 10 -9.03 4.18 -11.30
C PHE A 10 -9.82 5.48 -11.07
N GLU A 11 -11.15 5.47 -11.19
CA GLU A 11 -12.00 6.65 -10.94
C GLU A 11 -12.27 6.86 -9.44
N LYS A 12 -12.01 5.85 -8.60
CA LYS A 12 -12.27 5.89 -7.16
C LYS A 12 -11.24 6.74 -6.41
N THR A 13 -11.67 7.34 -5.31
CA THR A 13 -10.80 8.04 -4.35
C THR A 13 -9.87 7.07 -3.62
N LEU A 14 -8.78 7.57 -3.03
CA LEU A 14 -7.86 6.74 -2.24
C LEU A 14 -8.57 5.94 -1.14
N LYS A 15 -9.48 6.60 -0.39
CA LYS A 15 -10.25 5.97 0.69
C LYS A 15 -11.14 4.83 0.19
N GLU A 16 -11.83 5.02 -0.94
CA GLU A 16 -12.65 3.98 -1.55
C GLU A 16 -11.81 2.82 -2.04
N ARG A 17 -10.64 3.09 -2.65
CA ARG A 17 -9.71 2.05 -3.08
C ARG A 17 -9.22 1.21 -1.89
N LEU A 18 -8.76 1.85 -0.82
CA LEU A 18 -8.27 1.16 0.38
C LEU A 18 -9.36 0.34 1.06
N GLY A 19 -10.59 0.85 1.15
CA GLY A 19 -11.72 0.09 1.69
C GLY A 19 -12.01 -1.18 0.87
N LEU A 20 -12.08 -1.06 -0.46
CA LEU A 20 -12.27 -2.21 -1.34
C LEU A 20 -11.13 -3.23 -1.23
N ILE A 21 -9.87 -2.76 -1.16
CA ILE A 21 -8.71 -3.64 -0.99
C ILE A 21 -8.80 -4.36 0.36
N ALA A 22 -9.12 -3.66 1.44
CA ALA A 22 -9.25 -4.24 2.76
C ALA A 22 -10.30 -5.35 2.79
N ASP A 23 -11.48 -5.09 2.24
CA ASP A 23 -12.56 -6.08 2.15
C ASP A 23 -12.18 -7.27 1.26
N PHE A 24 -11.49 -7.02 0.15
CA PHE A 24 -11.06 -8.05 -0.80
C PHE A 24 -9.98 -8.98 -0.23
N SER A 25 -9.05 -8.44 0.56
CA SER A 25 -7.86 -9.15 1.04
C SER A 25 -7.93 -9.54 2.53
N GLY A 26 -8.93 -9.05 3.26
CA GLY A 26 -9.06 -9.26 4.70
C GLY A 26 -8.07 -8.45 5.54
N LEU A 27 -7.48 -7.38 5.00
CA LEU A 27 -6.51 -6.57 5.72
C LEU A 27 -7.15 -5.83 6.90
N SER A 28 -6.44 -5.85 8.01
CA SER A 28 -6.78 -5.10 9.21
C SER A 28 -6.54 -3.60 9.04
N LYS A 29 -7.11 -2.81 9.95
CA LYS A 29 -6.89 -1.36 9.99
C LYS A 29 -5.42 -0.99 10.21
N ASP A 30 -4.68 -1.82 10.94
CA ASP A 30 -3.26 -1.54 11.21
C ASP A 30 -2.39 -1.86 9.99
N GLU A 31 -2.74 -2.85 9.18
CA GLU A 31 -2.07 -3.12 7.91
C GLU A 31 -2.35 -2.02 6.87
N LEU A 32 -3.57 -1.48 6.83
CA LEU A 32 -3.88 -0.33 5.97
C LEU A 32 -3.02 0.90 6.32
N LYS A 33 -2.78 1.16 7.60
CA LYS A 33 -1.89 2.26 8.02
C LYS A 33 -0.48 2.10 7.50
N ILE A 34 0.02 0.87 7.35
CA ILE A 34 1.35 0.60 6.77
C ILE A 34 1.37 1.02 5.29
N ILE A 35 0.30 0.73 4.55
CA ILE A 35 0.17 1.12 3.14
C ILE A 35 0.08 2.65 3.00
N GLU A 36 -0.61 3.31 3.93
CA GLU A 36 -0.75 4.76 3.98
C GLU A 36 0.52 5.49 4.47
N ASP A 37 1.51 4.76 4.97
CA ASP A 37 2.73 5.34 5.53
C ASP A 37 3.58 6.01 4.43
N ALA A 38 3.83 7.30 4.60
CA ALA A 38 4.62 8.11 3.68
C ALA A 38 6.08 7.63 3.53
N THR A 39 6.60 6.84 4.48
CA THR A 39 7.95 6.25 4.45
C THR A 39 8.04 5.00 3.55
N GLY A 40 6.92 4.54 2.99
CA GLY A 40 6.87 3.31 2.19
C GLY A 40 6.74 2.03 3.03
N GLY A 41 6.29 2.18 4.29
CA GLY A 41 5.99 1.06 5.18
C GLY A 41 7.17 0.55 6.01
N ILE A 42 8.30 1.27 6.04
CA ILE A 42 9.46 0.92 6.85
C ILE A 42 9.98 2.13 7.65
N SER A 43 10.43 1.87 8.89
CA SER A 43 11.09 2.90 9.68
C SER A 43 12.47 3.24 9.12
N PHE A 44 12.97 4.44 9.45
CA PHE A 44 14.32 4.83 9.09
C PHE A 44 15.37 3.86 9.68
N ASP A 45 15.24 3.41 10.93
CA ASP A 45 16.16 2.43 11.53
C ASP A 45 16.28 1.13 10.72
N LYS A 46 15.16 0.68 10.10
CA LYS A 46 15.20 -0.48 9.20
C LYS A 46 15.94 -0.13 7.91
N ALA A 47 15.67 1.03 7.33
CA ALA A 47 16.32 1.48 6.09
C ALA A 47 17.83 1.68 6.29
N ASP A 48 18.26 2.25 7.42
CA ASP A 48 19.66 2.43 7.81
C ASP A 48 20.40 1.09 7.96
N GLY A 49 19.71 0.08 8.47
CA GLY A 49 20.25 -1.29 8.53
C GLY A 49 20.30 -2.05 7.20
N MET A 50 19.66 -1.54 6.13
CA MET A 50 19.59 -2.23 4.83
C MET A 50 20.73 -1.86 3.87
N ILE A 51 21.30 -0.66 3.99
CA ILE A 51 22.33 -0.14 3.07
C ILE A 51 23.32 0.77 3.83
N GLU A 52 24.49 1.01 3.23
CA GLU A 52 25.48 1.94 3.77
C GLU A 52 25.10 3.40 3.47
N ASN A 53 25.39 4.30 4.41
CA ASN A 53 25.20 5.76 4.29
C ASN A 53 23.75 6.18 3.98
N ALA A 54 22.76 5.49 4.55
CA ALA A 54 21.37 5.91 4.44
C ALA A 54 21.16 7.27 5.13
N ILE A 55 20.49 8.20 4.44
CA ILE A 55 20.15 9.52 4.98
C ILE A 55 18.64 9.81 4.95
N GLY A 56 17.84 8.83 4.52
CA GLY A 56 16.39 8.90 4.49
C GLY A 56 15.77 7.71 3.75
N THR A 57 14.45 7.75 3.59
CA THR A 57 13.69 6.81 2.78
C THR A 57 13.16 7.49 1.54
N PHE A 58 13.04 6.75 0.44
CA PHE A 58 12.40 7.22 -0.79
C PHE A 58 11.23 6.31 -1.14
N SER A 59 10.04 6.88 -1.23
CA SER A 59 8.80 6.14 -1.47
C SER A 59 8.36 6.26 -2.93
N LEU A 60 7.97 5.14 -3.52
CA LEU A 60 7.42 5.06 -4.88
C LEU A 60 5.89 4.91 -4.85
N PRO A 61 5.16 5.44 -5.85
CA PRO A 61 3.74 5.18 -5.98
C PRO A 61 3.46 3.67 -6.11
N LEU A 62 2.64 3.13 -5.21
CA LEU A 62 2.18 1.74 -5.25
C LEU A 62 0.77 1.67 -5.84
N GLY A 63 0.65 1.01 -6.99
CA GLY A 63 -0.63 0.75 -7.65
C GLY A 63 -1.02 -0.72 -7.60
N ILE A 64 -2.31 -1.00 -7.82
CA ILE A 64 -2.84 -2.37 -7.95
C ILE A 64 -3.44 -2.55 -9.33
N ALA A 65 -3.03 -3.62 -10.01
CA ALA A 65 -3.68 -4.11 -11.21
C ALA A 65 -4.88 -4.99 -10.82
N THR A 66 -6.02 -4.76 -11.45
CA THR A 66 -7.26 -5.54 -11.25
C THR A 66 -7.46 -6.54 -12.40
N ASN A 67 -8.38 -7.50 -12.23
CA ASN A 67 -8.74 -8.52 -13.23
C ASN A 67 -7.71 -9.65 -13.43
N PHE A 68 -6.98 -10.02 -12.36
CA PHE A 68 -6.07 -11.17 -12.30
C PHE A 68 -6.47 -12.17 -11.22
#